data_AF-A0A2X0N5H2-F1
#
_entry.id   AF-A0A2X0N5H2-F1
#
_cell.length_a   1.000
_cell.length_b   1.000
_cell.length_c   1.000
_cell.angle_alpha   90.00
_cell.angle_beta   90.00
_cell.angle_gamma   90.00
#
_symmetry.space_group_name_H-M   'P 1'
#
loop_
_entity.id
_entity.type
_entity.pdbx_description
1 polymer ?
#
loop_
_entity_poly.entity_id
_entity_poly.type
_entity_poly.pdbx_seq_one_letter_code
_entity_poly.pdbx_strand_id
1 'polypeptide(L)'
;MVLDKSLFKNYRHIAPTKIGGIAGGINTIGMGNIAFVAASGHPITLTGVLHTPGLPVNLLSVSCLCDTNNVRVAFTKHGIHINKDGNNIAEGARLDKGLYLLDADHSKCQQLALLSCSQSSVPLLTLHRCLGHLAPSSIQKMVATGLLEGLGAGYSDKEVEKFVCNACLSAKGHRLPFPDSDLHSFERLGLVHSDVLSLPERSLTGKQYLVTFLDDYSCKLWAYAIGHKSKVFGMFKTWLAKVELETGATLKVLRTNNGGEYRSKAFTDSCKARSTRRQYSIPRTPQQNGRAERVNL
;
A
#
# COMPACT_ATOMS: atom_id res chain seq x y z
N MET A 1 10.62 -38.53 12.36
CA MET A 1 10.52 -38.10 10.95
C MET A 1 11.93 -37.86 10.44
N VAL A 2 12.27 -38.40 9.27
CA VAL A 2 13.63 -38.35 8.74
C VAL A 2 13.62 -37.94 7.26
N LEU A 3 14.62 -37.13 6.89
CA LEU A 3 14.86 -36.63 5.53
C LEU A 3 15.43 -37.71 4.60
N ASP A 4 16.49 -38.40 5.04
CA ASP A 4 17.26 -39.28 4.17
C ASP A 4 16.67 -40.70 4.12
N LYS A 5 16.33 -41.14 2.91
CA LYS A 5 15.84 -42.50 2.63
C LYS A 5 16.89 -43.58 2.93
N SER A 6 18.19 -43.26 2.85
CA SER A 6 19.27 -44.24 3.03
C SER A 6 19.36 -44.83 4.44
N LEU A 7 18.76 -44.14 5.42
CA LEU A 7 18.79 -44.53 6.84
C LEU A 7 17.78 -45.63 7.20
N PHE A 8 16.90 -46.01 6.28
CA PHE A 8 15.81 -46.95 6.53
C PHE A 8 16.19 -48.40 6.17
N LYS A 9 15.93 -49.35 7.08
CA LYS A 9 16.17 -50.78 6.83
C LYS A 9 14.97 -51.51 6.19
N ASN A 10 13.74 -51.12 6.58
CA ASN A 10 12.48 -51.73 6.10
C ASN A 10 11.55 -50.65 5.52
N TYR A 11 11.97 -50.03 4.41
CA TYR A 11 11.25 -48.91 3.83
C TYR A 11 10.03 -49.37 3.02
N ARG A 12 8.86 -48.80 3.33
CA ARG A 12 7.64 -48.92 2.52
C ARG A 12 7.17 -47.55 2.05
N HIS A 13 6.74 -47.47 0.80
CA HIS A 13 6.02 -46.29 0.31
C HIS A 13 4.63 -46.23 0.93
N ILE A 14 4.19 -45.02 1.28
CA ILE A 14 2.84 -44.76 1.78
C ILE A 14 2.18 -43.69 0.90
N ALA A 15 0.85 -43.65 0.90
CA ALA A 15 0.12 -42.56 0.24
C ALA A 15 0.60 -41.21 0.82
N PRO A 16 0.89 -40.20 -0.03
CA PRO A 16 1.37 -38.91 0.43
C PRO A 16 0.42 -38.33 1.50
N THR A 17 0.92 -38.24 2.72
CA THR A 17 0.15 -37.74 3.86
C THR A 17 0.73 -36.39 4.27
N LYS A 18 -0.13 -35.37 4.36
CA LYS A 18 0.28 -34.01 4.70
C LYS A 18 0.28 -33.84 6.21
N ILE A 19 1.44 -33.54 6.79
CA ILE A 19 1.58 -33.18 8.21
C ILE A 19 1.47 -31.66 8.31
N GLY A 20 0.45 -31.18 9.04
CA GLY A 20 0.20 -29.76 9.22
C GLY A 20 1.24 -29.06 10.10
N GLY A 21 1.61 -27.84 9.74
CA GLY A 21 2.49 -26.96 10.50
C GLY A 21 2.08 -25.49 10.35
N ILE A 22 2.71 -24.61 11.12
CA ILE A 22 2.36 -23.17 11.25
C ILE A 22 2.54 -22.41 9.91
N ALA A 23 3.47 -22.85 9.05
CA ALA A 23 3.77 -22.22 7.75
C ALA A 23 3.25 -23.02 6.54
N GLY A 24 2.30 -23.95 6.77
CA GLY A 24 1.89 -24.94 5.78
C GLY A 24 2.35 -26.34 6.15
N GLY A 25 1.84 -27.35 5.43
CA GLY A 25 2.09 -28.76 5.74
C GLY A 25 3.17 -29.39 4.87
N ILE A 26 3.91 -30.35 5.43
CA ILE A 26 4.99 -31.09 4.76
C ILE A 26 4.48 -32.50 4.42
N ASN A 27 4.82 -32.99 3.23
CA ASN A 27 4.36 -34.30 2.76
C ASN A 27 5.30 -35.43 3.21
N THR A 28 4.73 -36.48 3.79
CA THR A 28 5.42 -37.74 4.06
C THR A 28 5.11 -38.75 2.97
N ILE A 29 6.15 -39.38 2.42
CA ILE A 29 6.04 -40.25 1.22
C ILE A 29 6.43 -41.72 1.49
N GLY A 30 6.89 -42.02 2.70
CA GLY A 30 7.26 -43.37 3.10
C GLY A 30 7.31 -43.55 4.60
N MET A 31 7.49 -44.80 5.01
CA MET A 31 7.65 -45.19 6.41
C MET A 31 8.63 -46.35 6.49
N GLY A 32 9.38 -46.46 7.58
CA GLY A 32 10.18 -47.65 7.86
C GLY A 32 10.86 -47.60 9.22
N ASN A 33 11.78 -48.55 9.44
CA ASN A 33 12.53 -48.62 10.69
C ASN A 33 13.92 -48.02 10.49
N ILE A 34 14.39 -47.29 11.51
CA ILE A 34 15.72 -46.71 11.56
C ILE A 34 16.42 -47.22 12.80
N ALA A 35 17.67 -47.65 12.65
CA ALA A 35 18.51 -48.02 13.77
C ALA A 35 19.71 -47.08 13.83
N PHE A 36 20.03 -46.57 15.02
CA PHE A 36 21.22 -45.78 15.28
C PHE A 36 21.83 -46.20 16.62
N VAL A 37 23.09 -45.85 16.85
CA VAL A 37 23.80 -46.12 18.09
C VAL A 37 23.97 -44.80 18.81
N ALA A 38 23.48 -44.71 20.06
CA ALA A 38 23.74 -43.56 20.91
C ALA A 38 25.21 -43.55 21.36
N ALA A 39 25.76 -42.40 21.76
CA ALA A 39 27.13 -42.33 22.26
C ALA A 39 27.39 -43.22 23.50
N SER A 40 26.32 -43.57 24.23
CA SER A 40 26.33 -44.57 25.31
C SER A 40 26.68 -45.99 24.82
N GLY A 41 26.82 -46.21 23.51
CA GLY A 41 27.06 -47.51 22.89
C GLY A 41 25.81 -48.36 22.68
N HIS A 42 24.64 -47.90 23.14
CA HIS A 42 23.40 -48.67 23.05
C HIS A 42 22.76 -48.56 21.65
N PRO A 43 22.46 -49.69 20.98
CA PRO A 43 21.73 -49.67 19.72
C PRO A 43 20.24 -49.40 19.95
N ILE A 44 19.72 -48.34 19.32
CA ILE A 44 18.32 -47.93 19.39
C ILE A 44 17.67 -48.16 18.03
N THR A 45 16.53 -48.85 18.01
CA THR A 45 15.72 -49.03 16.79
C THR A 45 14.39 -48.31 16.94
N LEU A 46 14.16 -47.33 16.09
CA LEU A 46 12.89 -46.63 15.95
C LEU A 46 12.05 -47.34 14.89
N THR A 47 10.83 -47.71 15.25
CA THR A 47 9.85 -48.31 14.34
C THR A 47 8.86 -47.27 13.84
N GLY A 48 8.31 -47.49 12.63
CA GLY A 48 7.26 -46.61 12.10
C GLY A 48 7.71 -45.18 11.80
N VAL A 49 9.00 -44.96 11.53
CA VAL A 49 9.53 -43.63 11.25
C VAL A 49 9.03 -43.15 9.89
N LEU A 50 8.53 -41.92 9.82
CA LEU A 50 8.05 -41.30 8.58
C LEU A 50 9.19 -40.68 7.77
N HIS A 51 9.25 -40.97 6.48
CA HIS A 51 10.16 -40.35 5.52
C HIS A 51 9.55 -39.08 4.93
N THR A 52 10.22 -37.97 5.18
CA THR A 52 9.74 -36.61 4.90
C THR A 52 10.84 -35.79 4.21
N PRO A 53 10.96 -35.86 2.87
CA PRO A 53 12.03 -35.19 2.12
C PRO A 53 12.05 -33.66 2.25
N GLY A 54 10.93 -33.06 2.64
CA GLY A 54 10.82 -31.61 2.86
C GLY A 54 11.24 -31.15 4.25
N LEU A 55 11.71 -32.04 5.13
CA LEU A 55 12.13 -31.68 6.48
C LEU A 55 13.56 -31.13 6.46
N PRO A 56 13.83 -29.93 7.01
CA PRO A 56 15.19 -29.38 7.08
C PRO A 56 16.08 -30.11 8.09
N VAL A 57 15.49 -30.84 9.03
CA VAL A 57 16.17 -31.60 10.10
C VAL A 57 15.43 -32.88 10.41
N ASN A 58 16.10 -33.85 11.01
CA ASN A 58 15.43 -35.03 11.55
C ASN A 58 14.76 -34.69 12.90
N LEU A 59 13.53 -35.15 13.08
CA LEU A 59 12.74 -34.93 14.30
C LEU A 59 12.39 -36.24 14.97
N LEU A 60 12.58 -36.29 16.29
CA LEU A 60 12.24 -37.44 17.12
C LEU A 60 10.96 -37.12 17.90
N SER A 61 9.95 -37.99 17.77
CA SER A 61 8.68 -37.82 18.48
C SER A 61 8.81 -38.34 19.90
N VAL A 62 8.70 -37.44 20.88
CA VAL A 62 8.74 -37.79 22.32
C VAL A 62 7.52 -38.62 22.71
N SER A 63 6.33 -38.25 22.21
CA SER A 63 5.11 -39.00 22.52
C SER A 63 5.21 -40.45 22.06
N CYS A 64 5.63 -40.67 20.81
CA CYS A 64 5.79 -42.03 20.28
C CYS A 64 6.87 -42.83 21.00
N LEU A 65 7.90 -42.18 21.54
CA LEU A 65 8.90 -42.85 22.38
C LEU A 65 8.31 -43.27 23.72
N CYS A 66 7.56 -42.38 24.38
CA CYS A 66 6.91 -42.67 25.66
C CYS A 66 5.80 -43.74 25.54
N ASP A 67 5.18 -43.89 24.36
CA ASP A 67 4.22 -44.95 24.09
C ASP A 67 4.88 -46.34 23.98
N THR A 68 6.21 -46.40 23.90
CA THR A 68 6.96 -47.66 23.92
C THR A 68 7.18 -48.11 25.37
N ASN A 69 6.99 -49.41 25.64
CA ASN A 69 7.07 -49.97 27.00
C ASN A 69 8.32 -49.51 27.77
N ASN A 70 8.08 -48.93 28.96
CA ASN A 70 9.06 -48.51 29.97
C ASN A 70 10.11 -47.47 29.52
N VAL A 71 9.81 -46.66 28.51
CA VAL A 71 10.67 -45.52 28.12
C VAL A 71 10.25 -44.26 28.86
N ARG A 72 11.20 -43.62 29.55
CA ARG A 72 11.03 -42.33 30.22
C ARG A 72 11.98 -41.30 29.62
N VAL A 73 11.41 -40.20 29.16
CA VAL A 73 12.18 -39.04 28.66
C VAL A 73 12.13 -37.92 29.69
N ALA A 74 13.29 -37.44 30.13
CA ALA A 74 13.42 -36.34 31.09
C ALA A 74 14.13 -35.15 30.46
N PHE A 75 13.47 -33.99 30.45
CA PHE A 75 14.05 -32.73 29.99
C PHE A 75 14.58 -31.94 31.19
N THR A 76 15.83 -31.53 31.13
CA THR A 76 16.49 -30.72 32.16
C THR A 76 16.96 -29.39 31.57
N LYS A 77 17.47 -28.51 32.44
CA LYS A 77 18.11 -27.25 32.02
C LYS A 77 19.32 -27.52 31.11
N HIS A 78 20.03 -28.62 31.34
CA HIS A 78 21.29 -28.97 30.70
C HIS A 78 21.12 -29.85 29.47
N GLY A 79 20.02 -30.62 29.37
CA GLY A 79 19.87 -31.59 28.30
C GLY A 79 18.63 -32.46 28.39
N ILE A 80 18.67 -33.58 27.67
CA ILE A 80 17.63 -34.61 27.63
C ILE A 80 18.24 -35.95 28.05
N HIS A 81 17.54 -36.71 28.88
CA HIS A 81 17.90 -38.09 29.23
C HIS A 81 16.77 -39.04 28.83
N ILE A 82 17.11 -40.13 28.16
CA ILE A 82 16.18 -41.17 27.74
C ILE A 82 16.55 -42.43 28.50
N ASN A 83 15.65 -42.85 29.41
CA ASN A 83 15.80 -44.07 30.19
C ASN A 83 14.85 -45.14 29.69
N LYS A 84 15.29 -46.39 29.66
CA LYS A 84 14.45 -47.56 29.41
C LYS A 84 14.72 -48.62 30.47
N ASP A 85 13.66 -49.11 31.13
CA ASP A 85 13.76 -50.13 32.19
C ASP A 85 14.74 -49.75 33.32
N GLY A 86 14.83 -48.45 33.64
CA GLY A 86 15.75 -47.92 34.65
C GLY A 86 17.18 -47.65 34.17
N ASN A 87 17.53 -48.04 32.93
CA ASN A 87 18.85 -47.82 32.35
C ASN A 87 18.85 -46.60 31.40
N ASN A 88 19.88 -45.77 31.49
CA ASN A 88 20.06 -44.63 30.60
C ASN A 88 20.57 -45.11 29.23
N ILE A 89 19.71 -44.98 28.22
CA ILE A 89 20.00 -45.48 26.86
C ILE A 89 20.53 -44.38 25.94
N ALA A 90 20.16 -43.12 26.15
CA ALA A 90 20.67 -41.99 25.37
C ALA A 90 20.57 -40.67 26.13
N GLU A 91 21.54 -39.80 25.88
CA GLU A 91 21.56 -38.44 26.39
C GLU A 91 21.53 -37.44 25.23
N GLY A 92 21.33 -36.17 25.54
CA GLY A 92 21.42 -35.12 24.56
C GLY A 92 21.61 -33.75 25.18
N ALA A 93 22.23 -32.84 24.44
CA ALA A 93 22.52 -31.49 24.89
C ALA A 93 21.38 -30.53 24.51
N ARG A 94 21.13 -29.54 25.36
CA ARG A 94 20.23 -28.43 25.03
C ARG A 94 20.99 -27.38 24.20
N LEU A 95 20.42 -26.97 23.08
CA LEU A 95 20.95 -25.92 22.21
C LEU A 95 20.36 -24.55 22.57
N ASP A 96 21.10 -23.48 22.26
CA ASP A 96 20.61 -22.10 22.34
C ASP A 96 19.34 -21.98 21.48
N LYS A 97 18.23 -21.53 22.09
CA LYS A 97 16.87 -21.41 21.52
C LYS A 97 15.93 -22.63 21.71
N GLY A 98 16.22 -23.53 22.65
CA GLY A 98 15.21 -24.44 23.20
C GLY A 98 15.01 -25.77 22.46
N LEU A 99 15.93 -26.11 21.55
CA LEU A 99 15.99 -27.44 20.93
C LEU A 99 16.92 -28.37 21.73
N TYR A 100 16.71 -29.67 21.59
CA TYR A 100 17.53 -30.72 22.20
C TYR A 100 18.13 -31.58 21.09
N LEU A 101 19.45 -31.75 21.13
CA LEU A 101 20.20 -32.60 20.20
C LEU A 101 20.54 -33.91 20.91
N LEU A 102 20.10 -35.03 20.35
CA LEU A 102 20.40 -36.37 20.88
C LEU A 102 21.84 -36.76 20.53
N ASP A 103 22.58 -37.33 21.48
CA ASP A 103 23.96 -37.78 21.31
C ASP A 103 24.02 -39.12 20.55
N ALA A 104 24.09 -39.03 19.22
CA ALA A 104 24.19 -40.17 18.31
C ALA A 104 25.27 -39.90 17.26
N ASP A 105 25.72 -40.95 16.56
CA ASP A 105 26.66 -40.76 15.45
C ASP A 105 26.02 -39.90 14.35
N HIS A 106 26.40 -38.62 14.32
CA HIS A 106 25.93 -37.62 13.37
C HIS A 106 26.76 -37.55 12.09
N SER A 107 27.73 -38.45 11.89
CA SER A 107 28.61 -38.43 10.70
C SER A 107 27.85 -38.45 9.37
N LYS A 108 26.66 -39.06 9.34
CA LYS A 108 25.74 -39.09 8.18
C LYS A 108 24.64 -38.01 8.20
N CYS A 109 24.54 -37.24 9.28
CA CYS A 109 23.52 -36.21 9.52
C CYS A 109 24.17 -34.83 9.67
N GLN A 110 25.01 -34.41 8.72
CA GLN A 110 25.71 -33.12 8.75
C GLN A 110 24.86 -31.89 8.39
N GLN A 111 23.56 -31.92 8.65
CA GLN A 111 22.74 -30.73 8.52
C GLN A 111 22.26 -30.32 9.92
N LEU A 112 23.11 -29.50 10.56
CA LEU A 112 22.75 -28.69 11.71
C LEU A 112 21.45 -27.96 11.39
N ALA A 113 20.58 -27.85 12.39
CA ALA A 113 19.30 -27.16 12.31
C ALA A 113 19.48 -25.71 11.84
N LEU A 114 19.43 -25.51 10.53
CA LEU A 114 19.10 -24.22 9.94
C LEU A 114 17.63 -24.00 10.30
N LEU A 115 17.47 -23.21 11.36
CA LEU A 115 16.22 -22.64 11.82
C LEU A 115 15.32 -22.33 10.62
N SER A 116 14.04 -22.67 10.74
CA SER A 116 12.98 -21.94 10.04
C SER A 116 12.84 -20.51 10.61
N CYS A 117 13.96 -19.80 10.79
CA CYS A 117 13.92 -18.37 10.56
C CYS A 117 13.73 -18.30 9.05
N SER A 118 12.54 -17.93 8.60
CA SER A 118 12.32 -17.65 7.20
C SER A 118 13.42 -16.70 6.72
N GLN A 119 14.44 -17.24 6.05
CA GLN A 119 15.47 -16.45 5.37
C GLN A 119 14.87 -15.64 4.22
N SER A 120 13.57 -15.82 3.92
CA SER A 120 12.85 -14.87 3.11
C SER A 120 12.78 -13.54 3.85
N SER A 121 13.66 -12.63 3.47
CA SER A 121 13.46 -11.19 3.58
C SER A 121 11.97 -10.88 3.44
N VAL A 122 11.34 -10.33 4.48
CA VAL A 122 9.96 -9.88 4.38
C VAL A 122 9.95 -8.79 3.31
N PRO A 123 9.11 -8.89 2.26
CA PRO A 123 9.10 -7.86 1.22
C PRO A 123 8.80 -6.50 1.84
N LEU A 124 9.54 -5.47 1.44
CA LEU A 124 9.37 -4.10 1.93
C LEU A 124 7.92 -3.60 1.78
N LEU A 125 7.23 -4.04 0.71
CA LEU A 125 5.81 -3.76 0.47
C LEU A 125 4.89 -4.32 1.56
N THR A 126 5.21 -5.49 2.12
CA THR A 126 4.44 -6.10 3.21
C THR A 126 4.57 -5.27 4.47
N LEU A 127 5.79 -4.92 4.89
CA LEU A 127 6.00 -4.06 6.06
C LEU A 127 5.37 -2.68 5.88
N HIS A 128 5.50 -2.09 4.69
CA HIS A 128 4.86 -0.82 4.35
C HIS A 128 3.35 -0.86 4.58
N ARG A 129 2.67 -1.95 4.17
CA ARG A 129 1.23 -2.12 4.40
C ARG A 129 0.91 -2.36 5.88
N CYS A 130 1.65 -3.24 6.56
CA CYS A 130 1.44 -3.55 7.97
C CYS A 130 1.64 -2.34 8.89
N LEU A 131 2.58 -1.44 8.55
CA LEU A 131 2.88 -0.22 9.29
C LEU A 131 2.04 0.99 8.83
N GLY A 132 0.89 0.75 8.18
CA GLY A 132 -0.03 1.83 7.82
C GLY A 132 0.49 2.75 6.70
N HIS A 133 1.14 2.18 5.69
CA HIS A 133 1.71 2.91 4.55
C HIS A 133 2.87 3.87 4.91
N LEU A 134 3.63 3.52 5.95
CA LEU A 134 4.82 4.26 6.38
C LEU A 134 5.85 4.38 5.24
N ALA A 135 6.58 5.50 5.17
CA ALA A 135 7.60 5.70 4.14
C ALA A 135 8.65 4.56 4.14
N PRO A 136 9.03 4.01 2.98
CA PRO A 136 9.99 2.89 2.92
C PRO A 136 11.35 3.25 3.54
N SER A 137 11.77 4.51 3.41
CA SER A 137 12.98 5.04 4.07
C SER A 137 12.87 5.07 5.59
N SER A 138 11.67 5.28 6.15
CA SER A 138 11.44 5.17 7.59
C SER A 138 11.52 3.73 8.07
N ILE A 139 10.98 2.77 7.30
CA ILE A 139 11.07 1.34 7.61
C ILE A 139 12.52 0.88 7.60
N GLN A 140 13.29 1.28 6.58
CA GLN A 140 14.72 1.03 6.49
C GLN A 140 15.47 1.53 7.75
N LYS A 141 15.19 2.77 8.19
CA LYS A 141 15.76 3.35 9.41
C LYS A 141 15.34 2.59 10.67
N MET A 142 14.08 2.16 10.77
CA MET A 142 13.59 1.38 11.92
C MET A 142 14.30 0.03 12.03
N VAL A 143 14.57 -0.64 10.90
CA VAL A 143 15.36 -1.88 10.90
C VAL A 143 16.80 -1.60 11.27
N ALA A 144 17.43 -0.57 10.69
CA ALA A 144 18.82 -0.20 10.99
C ALA A 144 19.05 0.21 12.45
N THR A 145 18.03 0.79 13.10
CA THR A 145 18.07 1.20 14.52
C THR A 145 17.64 0.08 15.48
N GLY A 146 17.29 -1.11 14.98
CA GLY A 146 16.89 -2.25 15.81
C GLY A 146 15.48 -2.13 16.42
N LEU A 147 14.65 -1.20 15.94
CA LEU A 147 13.24 -1.07 16.40
C LEU A 147 12.34 -2.18 15.86
N LEU A 148 12.78 -2.90 14.83
CA LEU A 148 12.09 -4.06 14.27
C LEU A 148 13.04 -5.27 14.28
N GLU A 149 12.71 -6.25 15.12
CA GLU A 149 13.50 -7.48 15.26
C GLU A 149 13.17 -8.52 14.17
N GLY A 150 14.11 -9.41 13.89
CA GLY A 150 13.91 -10.54 12.96
C GLY A 150 14.05 -10.21 11.46
N LEU A 151 14.42 -8.98 11.11
CA LEU A 151 14.57 -8.49 9.73
C LEU A 151 16.04 -8.47 9.25
N GLY A 152 16.73 -9.61 9.33
CA GLY A 152 18.02 -9.90 8.67
C GLY A 152 18.99 -8.71 8.47
N ALA A 153 19.47 -8.54 7.22
CA ALA A 153 20.39 -7.47 6.82
C ALA A 153 19.68 -6.12 6.50
N GLY A 154 18.38 -6.02 6.76
CA GLY A 154 17.57 -4.85 6.39
C GLY A 154 17.32 -4.70 4.89
N TYR A 155 17.06 -3.45 4.47
CA TYR A 155 16.73 -3.09 3.09
C TYR A 155 17.79 -2.13 2.52
N SER A 156 18.18 -2.36 1.28
CA SER A 156 19.13 -1.51 0.54
C SER A 156 18.47 -0.23 0.01
N ASP A 157 19.28 0.80 -0.23
CA ASP A 157 18.79 2.06 -0.83
C ASP A 157 18.15 1.85 -2.20
N LYS A 158 18.66 0.89 -2.99
CA LYS A 158 18.09 0.53 -4.29
C LYS A 158 16.69 -0.06 -4.18
N GLU A 159 16.39 -0.81 -3.12
CA GLU A 159 15.04 -1.36 -2.87
C GLU A 159 14.06 -0.27 -2.45
N VAL A 160 14.54 0.70 -1.66
CA VAL A 160 13.75 1.88 -1.26
C VAL A 160 13.46 2.78 -2.47
N GLU A 161 14.44 3.00 -3.34
CA GLU A 161 14.30 3.84 -4.54
C GLU A 161 13.34 3.21 -5.56
N LYS A 162 13.43 1.89 -5.78
CA LYS A 162 12.53 1.15 -6.69
C LYS A 162 11.17 0.81 -6.06
N PHE A 163 10.92 1.24 -4.83
CA PHE A 163 9.70 0.91 -4.12
C PHE A 163 8.47 1.53 -4.78
N VAL A 164 7.46 0.70 -5.07
CA VAL A 164 6.18 1.16 -5.62
C VAL A 164 5.02 0.55 -4.82
N CYS A 165 4.08 1.41 -4.42
CA CYS A 165 2.82 1.00 -3.81
C CYS A 165 1.66 1.70 -4.50
N ASN A 166 0.81 0.94 -5.21
CA ASN A 166 -0.31 1.47 -5.99
C ASN A 166 -1.31 2.27 -5.13
N ALA A 167 -1.54 1.84 -3.89
CA ALA A 167 -2.43 2.54 -2.94
C ALA A 167 -1.86 3.93 -2.59
N CYS A 168 -0.55 4.01 -2.29
CA CYS A 168 0.12 5.27 -2.01
C CYS A 168 0.17 6.19 -3.24
N LEU A 169 0.44 5.66 -4.43
CA LEU A 169 0.43 6.47 -5.66
C LEU A 169 -0.95 7.08 -5.91
N SER A 170 -2.01 6.29 -5.70
CA SER A 170 -3.39 6.76 -5.88
C SER A 170 -3.81 7.78 -4.82
N ALA A 171 -3.36 7.62 -3.58
CA ALA A 171 -3.73 8.50 -2.47
C ALA A 171 -2.88 9.77 -2.36
N LYS A 172 -1.59 9.71 -2.74
CA LYS A 172 -0.63 10.82 -2.64
C LYS A 172 -0.45 11.61 -3.93
N GLY A 173 -1.16 11.24 -4.99
CA GLY A 173 -1.22 12.03 -6.21
C GLY A 173 -1.78 13.42 -5.91
N HIS A 174 -0.94 14.44 -5.96
CA HIS A 174 -1.36 15.83 -5.89
C HIS A 174 -1.39 16.41 -7.31
N ARG A 175 -2.27 17.39 -7.54
CA ARG A 175 -2.21 18.17 -8.78
C ARG A 175 -0.89 18.92 -8.82
N LEU A 176 -0.20 18.88 -9.95
CA LEU A 176 0.97 19.71 -10.19
C LEU A 176 0.60 21.20 -10.07
N PRO A 177 1.53 22.07 -9.66
CA PRO A 177 1.31 23.51 -9.66
C PRO A 177 0.89 23.99 -11.04
N PHE A 178 -0.02 24.97 -11.07
CA PHE A 178 -0.33 25.68 -12.30
C PHE A 178 0.82 26.65 -12.60
N PRO A 179 1.29 26.74 -13.86
CA PRO A 179 2.29 27.72 -14.22
C PRO A 179 1.72 29.14 -14.05
N ASP A 180 2.58 30.07 -13.66
CA ASP A 180 2.24 31.49 -13.63
C ASP A 180 1.91 31.97 -15.05
N SER A 181 0.97 32.92 -15.14
CA SER A 181 0.53 33.48 -16.40
C SER A 181 0.63 35.00 -16.37
N ASP A 182 1.56 35.53 -17.16
CA ASP A 182 1.74 36.97 -17.39
C ASP A 182 0.87 37.49 -18.54
N LEU A 183 -0.01 36.65 -19.08
CA LEU A 183 -0.89 37.02 -20.16
C LEU A 183 -1.98 37.97 -19.65
N HIS A 184 -1.96 39.17 -20.20
CA HIS A 184 -2.98 40.20 -20.00
C HIS A 184 -3.51 40.66 -21.35
N SER A 185 -4.76 41.12 -21.36
CA SER A 185 -5.33 41.80 -22.51
C SER A 185 -4.59 43.12 -22.79
N PHE A 186 -4.40 43.46 -24.06
CA PHE A 186 -3.72 44.68 -24.49
C PHE A 186 -4.67 45.88 -24.66
N GLU A 187 -5.98 45.66 -24.52
CA GLU A 187 -7.01 46.68 -24.76
C GLU A 187 -8.25 46.44 -23.88
N ARG A 188 -9.00 47.51 -23.63
CA ARG A 188 -10.29 47.45 -22.93
C ARG A 188 -11.26 46.54 -23.70
N LEU A 189 -11.95 45.67 -22.96
CA LEU A 189 -12.87 44.66 -23.49
C LEU A 189 -12.21 43.63 -24.43
N GLY A 190 -10.88 43.57 -24.50
CA GLY A 190 -10.17 42.53 -25.24
C GLY A 190 -10.37 41.16 -24.59
N LEU A 191 -10.41 41.10 -23.25
CA LEU A 191 -10.77 39.92 -22.47
C LEU A 191 -11.55 40.33 -21.22
N VAL A 192 -12.73 39.75 -21.03
CA VAL A 192 -13.52 39.89 -19.80
C VAL A 192 -13.68 38.53 -19.15
N HIS A 193 -13.36 38.46 -17.87
CA HIS A 193 -13.62 37.31 -17.02
C HIS A 193 -14.97 37.46 -16.34
N SER A 194 -15.78 36.40 -16.31
CA SER A 194 -17.06 36.42 -15.63
C SER A 194 -17.28 35.16 -14.82
N ASP A 195 -17.89 35.32 -13.65
CA ASP A 195 -18.25 34.24 -12.75
C ASP A 195 -19.48 34.61 -11.89
N VAL A 196 -20.07 33.63 -11.22
CA VAL A 196 -21.24 33.81 -10.35
C VAL A 196 -20.97 33.23 -8.98
N LEU A 197 -20.96 34.09 -7.96
CA LEU A 197 -20.90 33.67 -6.57
C LEU A 197 -22.29 33.66 -5.93
N SER A 198 -22.46 32.79 -4.93
CA SER A 198 -23.65 32.74 -4.09
C SER A 198 -23.38 33.39 -2.74
N LEU A 199 -24.31 34.21 -2.28
CA LEU A 199 -24.28 34.78 -0.93
C LEU A 199 -24.96 33.81 0.06
N PRO A 200 -24.49 33.77 1.32
CA PRO A 200 -25.08 32.89 2.34
C PRO A 200 -26.53 33.28 2.66
N GLU A 201 -26.82 34.58 2.64
CA GLU A 201 -28.14 35.13 2.91
C GLU A 201 -28.71 35.84 1.68
N ARG A 202 -30.04 35.88 1.60
CA ARG A 202 -30.73 36.66 0.57
C ARG A 202 -30.70 38.13 0.96
N SER A 203 -30.46 39.00 -0.01
CA SER A 203 -30.64 40.44 0.18
C SER A 203 -32.09 40.77 0.58
N LEU A 204 -32.31 41.99 1.08
CA LEU A 204 -33.65 42.54 1.34
C LEU A 204 -34.57 42.51 0.11
N THR A 205 -33.99 42.47 -1.10
CA THR A 205 -34.71 42.37 -2.37
C THR A 205 -34.84 40.94 -2.90
N GLY A 206 -34.50 39.93 -2.08
CA GLY A 206 -34.60 38.51 -2.42
C GLY A 206 -33.50 37.98 -3.35
N LYS A 207 -32.40 38.70 -3.53
CA LYS A 207 -31.30 38.32 -4.43
C LYS A 207 -30.27 37.48 -3.68
N GLN A 208 -29.85 36.35 -4.26
CA GLN A 208 -28.95 35.38 -3.62
C GLN A 208 -27.61 35.20 -4.34
N TYR A 209 -27.48 35.72 -5.57
CA TYR A 209 -26.28 35.54 -6.38
C TYR A 209 -25.72 36.89 -6.83
N LEU A 210 -24.42 36.95 -7.03
CA LEU A 210 -23.72 38.08 -7.65
C LEU A 210 -23.06 37.58 -8.94
N VAL A 211 -23.38 38.20 -10.07
CA VAL A 211 -22.62 37.98 -11.31
C VAL A 211 -21.58 39.09 -11.44
N THR A 212 -20.33 38.70 -11.70
CA THR A 212 -19.22 39.61 -11.89
C THR A 212 -18.74 39.60 -13.33
N PHE A 213 -18.32 40.77 -13.81
CA PHE A 213 -17.61 40.96 -15.07
C PHE A 213 -16.35 41.77 -14.75
N LEU A 214 -15.18 41.19 -15.01
CA LEU A 214 -13.89 41.79 -14.76
C LEU A 214 -13.18 42.00 -16.09
N ASP A 215 -12.92 43.25 -16.44
CA ASP A 215 -12.07 43.58 -17.59
C ASP A 215 -10.60 43.33 -17.26
N ASP A 216 -9.92 42.54 -18.09
CA ASP A 216 -8.56 42.08 -17.82
C ASP A 216 -7.48 43.17 -18.03
N TYR A 217 -7.76 44.15 -18.90
CA TYR A 217 -6.86 45.27 -19.18
C TYR A 217 -6.94 46.37 -18.11
N SER A 218 -8.16 46.85 -17.83
CA SER A 218 -8.37 47.97 -16.90
C SER A 218 -8.55 47.55 -15.44
N CYS A 219 -8.63 46.24 -15.17
CA CYS A 219 -9.01 45.69 -13.87
C CYS A 219 -10.36 46.20 -13.34
N LYS A 220 -11.21 46.75 -14.22
CA LYS A 220 -12.52 47.27 -13.83
C LYS A 220 -13.49 46.12 -13.59
N LEU A 221 -14.09 46.12 -12.41
CA LEU A 221 -15.09 45.14 -11.98
C LEU A 221 -16.49 45.74 -12.05
N TRP A 222 -17.41 45.00 -12.66
CA TRP A 222 -18.85 45.24 -12.52
C TRP A 222 -19.48 44.05 -11.81
N ALA A 223 -20.29 44.33 -10.79
CA ALA A 223 -20.99 43.31 -10.01
C ALA A 223 -22.50 43.60 -9.98
N TYR A 224 -23.31 42.59 -10.28
CA TYR A 224 -24.77 42.72 -10.34
C TYR A 224 -25.45 41.63 -9.53
N ALA A 225 -26.27 42.04 -8.55
CA ALA A 225 -27.03 41.10 -7.75
C ALA A 225 -28.23 40.56 -8.54
N ILE A 226 -28.41 39.24 -8.55
CA ILE A 226 -29.47 38.52 -9.25
C ILE A 226 -30.17 37.50 -8.32
N GLY A 227 -31.46 37.28 -8.56
CA GLY A 227 -32.26 36.31 -7.78
C GLY A 227 -31.98 34.84 -8.13
N HIS A 228 -31.65 34.56 -9.39
CA HIS A 228 -31.41 33.21 -9.88
C HIS A 228 -30.34 33.18 -10.96
N LYS A 229 -29.54 32.11 -11.03
CA LYS A 229 -28.46 31.95 -12.02
C LYS A 229 -28.95 32.02 -13.48
N SER A 230 -30.20 31.65 -13.75
CA SER A 230 -30.80 31.78 -15.09
C SER A 230 -30.90 33.24 -15.58
N LYS A 231 -30.76 34.24 -14.70
CA LYS A 231 -30.80 35.66 -15.07
C LYS A 231 -29.47 36.19 -15.60
N VAL A 232 -28.38 35.41 -15.53
CA VAL A 232 -27.03 35.81 -15.97
C VAL A 232 -27.02 36.29 -17.43
N PHE A 233 -27.65 35.55 -18.35
CA PHE A 233 -27.68 35.95 -19.76
C PHE A 233 -28.41 37.28 -19.99
N GLY A 234 -29.52 37.50 -19.29
CA GLY A 234 -30.24 38.78 -19.37
C GLY A 234 -29.37 39.93 -18.87
N MET A 235 -28.72 39.74 -17.72
CA MET A 235 -27.82 40.74 -17.13
C MET A 235 -26.61 41.02 -18.02
N PHE A 236 -26.03 39.98 -18.63
CA PHE A 236 -24.91 40.11 -19.57
C PHE A 236 -25.26 41.02 -20.74
N LYS A 237 -26.44 40.86 -21.37
CA LYS A 237 -26.86 41.73 -22.49
C LYS A 237 -26.97 43.19 -22.07
N THR A 238 -27.59 43.45 -20.91
CA THR A 238 -27.75 44.81 -20.37
C THR A 238 -26.40 45.43 -20.03
N TRP A 239 -25.53 44.69 -19.35
CA TRP A 239 -24.17 45.12 -19.03
C TRP A 239 -23.36 45.43 -20.30
N LEU A 240 -23.40 44.53 -21.28
CA LEU A 240 -22.60 44.66 -22.50
C LEU A 240 -23.00 45.89 -23.32
N ALA A 241 -24.30 46.09 -23.53
CA ALA A 241 -24.80 47.27 -24.24
C ALA A 241 -24.38 48.58 -23.56
N LYS A 242 -24.44 48.61 -22.22
CA LYS A 242 -24.01 49.77 -21.43
C LYS A 242 -22.51 50.04 -21.57
N VAL A 243 -21.67 49.01 -21.40
CA VAL A 243 -20.22 49.20 -21.36
C VAL A 243 -19.63 49.50 -22.74
N GLU A 244 -20.15 48.90 -23.81
CA GLU A 244 -19.71 49.23 -25.17
C GLU A 244 -20.10 50.67 -25.54
N LEU A 245 -21.28 51.14 -25.12
CA LEU A 245 -21.69 52.54 -25.31
C LEU A 245 -20.80 53.51 -24.52
N GLU A 246 -20.51 53.21 -23.25
CA GLU A 246 -19.68 54.06 -22.39
C GLU A 246 -18.21 54.13 -22.85
N THR A 247 -17.67 53.04 -23.40
CA THR A 247 -16.25 52.94 -23.71
C THR A 247 -15.91 53.13 -25.18
N GLY A 248 -16.88 52.95 -26.07
CA GLY A 248 -16.68 52.86 -27.53
C GLY A 248 -15.94 51.60 -27.98
N ALA A 249 -15.57 50.71 -27.06
CA ALA A 249 -14.88 49.45 -27.35
C ALA A 249 -15.91 48.31 -27.52
N THR A 250 -15.52 47.24 -28.20
CA THR A 250 -16.35 46.05 -28.39
C THR A 250 -15.76 44.85 -27.67
N LEU A 251 -16.62 43.99 -27.10
CA LEU A 251 -16.17 42.80 -26.38
C LEU A 251 -15.63 41.73 -27.34
N LYS A 252 -14.32 41.48 -27.29
CA LYS A 252 -13.64 40.49 -28.14
C LYS A 252 -13.71 39.09 -27.55
N VAL A 253 -13.35 38.92 -26.28
CA VAL A 253 -13.30 37.61 -25.63
C VAL A 253 -14.01 37.63 -24.29
N LEU A 254 -14.90 36.66 -24.09
CA LEU A 254 -15.55 36.40 -22.81
C LEU A 254 -15.08 35.06 -22.25
N ARG A 255 -14.39 35.08 -21.10
CA ARG A 255 -13.95 33.89 -20.38
C ARG A 255 -14.87 33.62 -19.19
N THR A 256 -15.46 32.44 -19.14
CA THR A 256 -16.32 32.01 -18.05
C THR A 256 -15.93 30.63 -17.54
N ASN A 257 -16.44 30.24 -16.37
CA ASN A 257 -16.44 28.84 -15.99
C ASN A 257 -17.36 28.03 -16.93
N ASN A 258 -17.34 26.69 -16.81
CA ASN A 258 -18.21 25.80 -17.58
C ASN A 258 -19.63 25.61 -16.97
N GLY A 259 -20.10 26.60 -16.21
CA GLY A 259 -21.40 26.61 -15.53
C GLY A 259 -22.58 26.62 -16.50
N GLY A 260 -23.71 26.03 -16.07
CA GLY A 260 -24.90 25.89 -16.90
C GLY A 260 -25.52 27.23 -17.33
N GLU A 261 -25.37 28.27 -16.50
CA GLU A 261 -25.83 29.64 -16.76
C GLU A 261 -25.19 30.28 -18.01
N TYR A 262 -23.99 29.84 -18.37
CA TYR A 262 -23.20 30.36 -19.47
C TYR A 262 -23.30 29.52 -20.75
N ARG A 263 -23.91 28.32 -20.65
CA ARG A 263 -23.92 27.31 -21.71
C ARG A 263 -25.20 27.26 -22.54
N SER A 264 -26.16 28.15 -22.28
CA SER A 264 -27.39 28.14 -23.07
C SER A 264 -27.11 28.44 -24.55
N LYS A 265 -27.91 27.82 -25.43
CA LYS A 265 -27.84 28.07 -26.88
C LYS A 265 -28.04 29.55 -27.19
N ALA A 266 -29.01 30.19 -26.53
CA ALA A 266 -29.28 31.62 -26.67
C ALA A 266 -28.06 32.50 -26.31
N PHE A 267 -27.32 32.17 -25.26
CA PHE A 267 -26.09 32.88 -24.91
C PHE A 267 -25.04 32.68 -26.01
N THR A 268 -24.81 31.43 -26.41
CA THR A 268 -23.83 31.10 -27.45
C THR A 268 -24.13 31.82 -28.76
N ASP A 269 -25.39 31.79 -29.20
CA ASP A 269 -25.83 32.43 -30.45
C ASP A 269 -25.73 33.96 -30.36
N SER A 270 -26.04 34.56 -29.21
CA SER A 270 -25.86 35.99 -28.98
C SER A 270 -24.40 36.43 -29.04
N CYS A 271 -23.45 35.62 -28.53
CA CYS A 271 -22.03 35.91 -28.65
C CYS A 271 -21.54 35.73 -30.09
N LYS A 272 -21.99 34.69 -30.78
CA LYS A 272 -21.68 34.46 -32.20
C LYS A 272 -22.15 35.60 -33.09
N ALA A 273 -23.38 36.09 -32.90
CA ALA A 273 -23.94 37.19 -33.66
C ALA A 273 -23.14 38.50 -33.53
N ARG A 274 -22.39 38.66 -32.43
CA ARG A 274 -21.54 39.82 -32.15
C ARG A 274 -20.05 39.54 -32.39
N SER A 275 -19.72 38.38 -32.94
CA SER A 275 -18.33 37.90 -33.12
C SER A 275 -17.50 37.87 -31.82
N THR A 276 -18.15 37.77 -30.65
CA THR A 276 -17.47 37.63 -29.36
C THR A 276 -17.02 36.18 -29.18
N ARG A 277 -15.71 35.97 -29.03
CA ARG A 277 -15.12 34.66 -28.78
C ARG A 277 -15.43 34.21 -27.34
N ARG A 278 -15.96 33.00 -27.21
CA ARG A 278 -16.20 32.36 -25.92
C ARG A 278 -15.00 31.52 -25.51
N GLN A 279 -14.52 31.70 -24.28
CA GLN A 279 -13.53 30.83 -23.64
C GLN A 279 -14.15 30.22 -22.38
N TYR A 280 -14.03 28.91 -22.24
CA TYR A 280 -14.52 28.19 -21.07
C TYR A 280 -13.33 27.63 -20.29
N SER A 281 -13.33 27.75 -18.97
CA SER A 281 -12.41 26.97 -18.15
C SER A 281 -12.76 25.49 -18.22
N ILE A 282 -11.74 24.64 -18.06
CA ILE A 282 -11.91 23.20 -17.97
C ILE A 282 -12.73 22.89 -16.71
N PRO A 283 -13.71 21.98 -16.77
CA PRO A 283 -14.46 21.54 -15.60
C PRO A 283 -13.54 21.18 -14.42
N ARG A 284 -13.91 21.64 -13.21
CA ARG A 284 -13.18 21.39 -11.95
C ARG A 284 -11.75 21.95 -11.93
N THR A 285 -11.50 23.00 -12.70
CA THR A 285 -10.22 23.75 -12.76
C THR A 285 -10.47 25.26 -12.58
N PRO A 286 -10.90 25.72 -11.39
CA PRO A 286 -11.20 27.13 -11.14
C PRO A 286 -9.99 28.05 -11.37
N GLN A 287 -8.76 27.53 -11.21
CA GLN A 287 -7.51 28.26 -11.41
C GLN A 287 -7.41 28.90 -12.81
N GLN A 288 -7.99 28.28 -13.86
CA GLN A 288 -8.01 28.84 -15.22
C GLN A 288 -8.87 30.09 -15.37
N ASN A 289 -9.82 30.31 -14.46
CA ASN A 289 -10.59 31.55 -14.34
C ASN A 289 -10.21 32.32 -13.06
N GLY A 290 -8.98 32.11 -12.57
CA GLY A 290 -8.53 32.57 -11.26
C GLY A 290 -8.67 34.07 -11.02
N ARG A 291 -8.68 34.91 -12.08
CA ARG A 291 -8.92 36.35 -11.96
C ARG A 291 -10.35 36.68 -11.51
N ALA A 292 -11.36 36.02 -12.07
CA ALA A 292 -12.74 36.18 -11.60
C ALA A 292 -12.93 35.54 -10.23
N GLU A 293 -12.37 34.35 -10.00
CA GLU A 293 -12.46 33.65 -8.71
C GLU A 293 -11.84 34.48 -7.58
N ARG A 294 -10.66 35.08 -7.80
CA ARG A 294 -9.97 35.92 -6.79
C ARG A 294 -10.79 37.13 -6.37
N VAL A 295 -11.61 37.68 -7.28
CA VAL A 295 -12.49 38.82 -6.98
C VAL A 295 -13.76 38.38 -6.24
N ASN A 296 -14.13 37.10 -6.33
CA ASN A 296 -15.30 36.54 -5.68
C ASN A 296 -15.02 35.97 -4.28
N LEU A 297 -13.74 35.88 -3.87
CA LEU A 297 -13.28 35.51 -2.53
C LEU A 297 -13.46 36.66 -1.54
#